data_AF-K0SWN1-F1
#
_entry.id   AF-K0SWN1-F1
#
_cell.length_a   1.000
_cell.length_b   1.000
_cell.length_c   1.000
_cell.angle_alpha   90.00
_cell.angle_beta   90.00
_cell.angle_gamma   90.00
#
_symmetry.space_group_name_H-M   'P 1'
#
loop_
_entity.id
_entity.type
_entity.pdbx_description
1 polymer ?
#
loop_
_entity_poly.entity_id
_entity_poly.type
_entity_poly.pdbx_seq_one_letter_code
_entity_poly.pdbx_strand_id
1 'polypeptide(L)'
;MIKAYKADTYSTCAPDSHSLASCLNALAKSRTVNFKAKKCLSLLDAMSSAGLKSNTVCFNTVLNAAAFSARQSEEERRNALSVAVKTFQQMKSSKDDSSSPDAVTYGNLLKCVANLMEPGSRRNEMASSLFSAACQDGLVGGMCLDEIRRCVPARAFLPLLAICGYDTPMKEGRKPHSVQLKELPTKWIANVRKSDLVARQRASFKPKPIPSASNKRKKNRRRREEKRAKPAIRRPGSVTEYGSSSKEL
;
A
#
# COMPACT_ATOMS: atom_id res chain seq x y z
N MET A 1 -8.76 -24.24 -8.54
CA MET A 1 -9.71 -23.17 -8.91
C MET A 1 -10.72 -23.06 -7.76
N ILE A 2 -10.81 -21.94 -7.04
CA ILE A 2 -11.84 -21.82 -5.97
C ILE A 2 -13.17 -21.69 -6.70
N LYS A 3 -13.99 -22.75 -6.71
CA LYS A 3 -15.38 -22.70 -7.15
C LYS A 3 -16.15 -21.93 -6.07
N ALA A 4 -16.09 -20.60 -6.11
CA ALA A 4 -16.71 -19.75 -5.09
C ALA A 4 -18.25 -19.90 -5.09
N TYR A 5 -18.81 -20.30 -6.23
CA TYR A 5 -20.22 -20.63 -6.38
C TYR A 5 -20.36 -21.50 -7.64
N LYS A 6 -21.07 -22.61 -7.53
CA LYS A 6 -21.57 -23.38 -8.67
C LYS A 6 -23.08 -23.31 -8.54
N ALA A 7 -23.72 -22.55 -9.43
CA ALA A 7 -25.17 -22.59 -9.53
C ALA A 7 -25.52 -23.99 -10.06
N ASP A 8 -25.73 -24.94 -9.15
CA ASP A 8 -26.39 -26.17 -9.56
C ASP A 8 -27.82 -25.79 -9.95
N THR A 9 -28.29 -26.34 -11.07
CA THR A 9 -29.62 -26.07 -11.66
C THR A 9 -30.79 -26.35 -10.70
N TYR A 10 -30.52 -27.00 -9.57
CA TYR A 10 -31.47 -27.35 -8.51
C TYR A 10 -31.29 -26.54 -7.21
N SER A 11 -30.41 -25.53 -7.19
CA SER A 11 -30.19 -24.71 -6.00
C SER A 11 -31.37 -23.76 -5.76
N THR A 12 -32.08 -23.93 -4.65
CA THR A 12 -33.17 -23.05 -4.21
C THR A 12 -32.68 -21.72 -3.62
N CYS A 13 -31.38 -21.61 -3.32
CA CYS A 13 -30.77 -20.42 -2.75
C CYS A 13 -29.82 -19.76 -3.75
N ALA A 14 -30.05 -18.47 -4.03
CA ALA A 14 -29.16 -17.62 -4.81
C ALA A 14 -28.28 -16.76 -3.88
N PRO A 15 -27.01 -16.50 -4.23
CA PRO A 15 -26.13 -15.66 -3.43
C PRO A 15 -26.60 -14.20 -3.50
N ASP A 16 -26.55 -13.51 -2.37
CA ASP A 16 -26.82 -12.08 -2.28
C ASP A 16 -25.52 -11.26 -2.35
N SER A 17 -25.67 -9.93 -2.35
CA SER A 17 -24.53 -8.99 -2.37
C SER A 17 -23.60 -9.20 -1.18
N HIS A 18 -24.13 -9.53 0.00
CA HIS A 18 -23.34 -9.76 1.21
C HIS A 18 -22.51 -11.04 1.14
N SER A 19 -23.08 -12.13 0.64
CA SER A 19 -22.39 -13.41 0.47
C SER A 19 -21.20 -13.26 -0.46
N LEU A 20 -21.39 -12.60 -1.60
CA LEU A 20 -20.32 -12.37 -2.58
C LEU A 20 -19.26 -11.38 -2.06
N ALA A 21 -19.66 -10.34 -1.33
CA ALA A 21 -18.71 -9.43 -0.68
C ALA A 21 -17.84 -10.14 0.38
N SER A 22 -18.42 -11.07 1.14
CA SER A 22 -17.68 -11.92 2.08
C SER A 22 -16.67 -12.82 1.37
N CYS A 23 -17.07 -13.49 0.29
CA CYS A 23 -16.16 -14.28 -0.55
C CYS A 23 -15.04 -13.41 -1.14
N LEU A 24 -15.36 -12.21 -1.60
CA LEU A 24 -14.39 -11.25 -2.14
C LEU A 24 -13.33 -10.87 -1.11
N ASN A 25 -13.75 -10.55 0.12
CA ASN A 25 -12.86 -10.20 1.22
C ASN A 25 -11.96 -11.39 1.63
N ALA A 26 -12.53 -12.60 1.67
CA ALA A 26 -11.76 -13.83 1.94
C ALA A 26 -10.69 -14.09 0.87
N LEU A 27 -11.06 -13.96 -0.41
CA LEU A 27 -10.13 -14.10 -1.54
C LEU A 27 -9.02 -13.04 -1.51
N ALA A 28 -9.37 -11.78 -1.26
CA ALA A 28 -8.43 -10.66 -1.20
C ALA A 28 -7.37 -10.83 -0.11
N LYS A 29 -7.76 -11.37 1.04
CA LYS A 29 -6.87 -11.60 2.20
C LYS A 29 -6.13 -12.93 2.15
N SER A 30 -6.53 -13.85 1.27
CA SER A 30 -5.84 -15.13 1.14
C SER A 30 -4.39 -14.96 0.71
N ARG A 31 -3.51 -15.76 1.34
CA ARG A 31 -2.08 -15.83 1.03
C ARG A 31 -1.73 -16.96 0.06
N THR A 32 -2.63 -17.92 -0.10
CA THR A 32 -2.42 -19.14 -0.89
C THR A 32 -2.95 -19.04 -2.31
N VAL A 33 -3.74 -18.00 -2.60
CA VAL A 33 -4.43 -17.84 -3.89
C VAL A 33 -3.56 -17.06 -4.86
N ASN A 34 -3.09 -17.75 -5.90
CA ASN A 34 -2.42 -17.11 -7.05
C ASN A 34 -3.46 -16.37 -7.90
N PHE A 35 -3.02 -15.27 -8.52
CA PHE A 35 -3.84 -14.38 -9.37
C PHE A 35 -5.10 -13.90 -8.64
N LYS A 36 -5.00 -13.62 -7.34
CA LYS A 36 -6.15 -13.22 -6.53
C LYS A 36 -6.82 -11.95 -7.04
N ALA A 37 -6.07 -10.99 -7.57
CA ALA A 37 -6.63 -9.79 -8.19
C ALA A 37 -7.63 -10.14 -9.32
N LYS A 38 -7.22 -11.04 -10.23
CA LYS A 38 -8.05 -11.51 -11.34
C LYS A 38 -9.30 -12.25 -10.86
N LYS A 39 -9.17 -13.08 -9.82
CA LYS A 39 -10.31 -13.80 -9.21
C LYS A 39 -11.29 -12.85 -8.50
N CYS A 40 -10.76 -11.83 -7.83
CA CYS A 40 -11.59 -10.81 -7.17
C CYS A 40 -12.36 -10.00 -8.23
N LEU A 41 -11.71 -9.63 -9.33
CA LEU A 41 -12.37 -8.96 -10.45
C LEU A 41 -13.44 -9.84 -11.10
N SER A 42 -13.18 -11.12 -11.35
CA SER A 42 -14.20 -12.01 -11.92
C SER A 42 -15.42 -12.17 -11.00
N LEU A 43 -15.22 -12.14 -9.69
CA LEU A 43 -16.32 -12.19 -8.73
C LEU A 43 -17.13 -10.88 -8.74
N LEU A 44 -16.46 -9.74 -8.88
CA LEU A 44 -17.10 -8.43 -9.03
C LEU A 44 -17.92 -8.34 -10.33
N ASP A 45 -17.35 -8.80 -11.45
CA ASP A 45 -18.05 -8.88 -12.74
C ASP A 45 -19.27 -9.84 -12.64
N ALA A 46 -19.12 -10.97 -11.93
CA ALA A 46 -20.23 -11.91 -11.69
C ALA A 46 -21.35 -11.31 -10.82
N MET A 47 -21.01 -10.49 -9.81
CA MET A 47 -22.01 -9.73 -9.04
C MET A 47 -22.81 -8.81 -9.97
N SER A 48 -22.14 -8.07 -10.84
CA SER A 48 -22.79 -7.18 -11.80
C SER A 48 -23.69 -7.93 -12.78
N SER A 49 -23.24 -9.07 -13.30
CA SER A 49 -24.03 -9.89 -14.24
C SER A 49 -25.25 -10.53 -13.58
N ALA A 50 -25.20 -10.80 -12.28
CA ALA A 50 -26.33 -11.29 -11.50
C ALA A 50 -27.33 -10.18 -11.10
N GLY A 51 -27.11 -8.93 -11.53
CA GLY A 51 -27.92 -7.78 -11.14
C GLY A 51 -27.72 -7.36 -9.67
N LEU A 52 -26.67 -7.86 -9.02
CA LEU A 52 -26.37 -7.52 -7.63
C LEU A 52 -25.54 -6.23 -7.59
N LYS A 53 -26.01 -5.29 -6.76
CA LYS A 53 -25.38 -3.98 -6.60
C LYS A 53 -24.03 -4.11 -5.89
N SER A 54 -22.95 -3.83 -6.63
CA SER A 54 -21.62 -3.64 -6.04
C SER A 54 -21.54 -2.25 -5.41
N ASN A 55 -20.73 -2.13 -4.36
CA ASN A 55 -20.51 -0.87 -3.65
C ASN A 55 -19.02 -0.52 -3.62
N THR A 56 -18.68 0.70 -3.20
CA THR A 56 -17.29 1.18 -3.07
C THR A 56 -16.42 0.21 -2.25
N VAL A 57 -16.98 -0.48 -1.24
CA VAL A 57 -16.24 -1.47 -0.43
C VAL A 57 -15.81 -2.68 -1.27
N CYS A 58 -16.66 -3.18 -2.16
CA CYS A 58 -16.33 -4.29 -3.05
C CYS A 58 -15.16 -3.93 -3.98
N PHE A 59 -15.24 -2.79 -4.66
CA PHE A 59 -14.16 -2.32 -5.52
C PHE A 59 -12.87 -2.05 -4.73
N ASN A 60 -12.96 -1.41 -3.56
CA ASN A 60 -11.81 -1.18 -2.68
C ASN A 60 -11.15 -2.49 -2.23
N THR A 61 -11.94 -3.55 -2.06
CA THR A 61 -11.44 -4.88 -1.75
C THR A 61 -10.64 -5.48 -2.91
N VAL A 62 -11.11 -5.32 -4.15
CA VAL A 62 -10.36 -5.73 -5.36
C VAL A 62 -9.05 -4.96 -5.49
N LEU A 63 -9.07 -3.63 -5.30
CA LEU A 63 -7.86 -2.79 -5.34
C LEU A 63 -6.85 -3.22 -4.26
N ASN A 64 -7.34 -3.51 -3.05
CA ASN A 64 -6.49 -4.01 -1.98
C ASN A 64 -5.90 -5.40 -2.32
N ALA A 65 -6.69 -6.29 -2.93
CA ALA A 65 -6.19 -7.58 -3.41
C ALA A 65 -5.08 -7.39 -4.45
N ALA A 66 -5.26 -6.48 -5.42
CA ALA A 66 -4.26 -6.14 -6.43
C ALA A 66 -2.96 -5.62 -5.80
N ALA A 67 -3.05 -4.67 -4.85
CA ALA A 67 -1.89 -4.11 -4.16
C ALA A 67 -1.02 -5.17 -3.44
N PHE A 68 -1.62 -6.29 -3.01
CA PHE A 68 -0.94 -7.38 -2.32
C PHE A 68 -0.72 -8.64 -3.19
N SER A 69 -0.87 -8.53 -4.52
CA SER A 69 -0.61 -9.62 -5.47
C SER A 69 0.83 -9.63 -6.00
N ALA A 70 1.71 -8.76 -5.48
CA ALA A 70 3.09 -8.56 -5.95
C ALA A 70 4.11 -9.66 -5.53
N ARG A 71 3.66 -10.85 -5.09
CA ARG A 71 4.52 -11.75 -4.29
C ARG A 71 5.18 -12.90 -5.06
N GLN A 72 4.71 -13.24 -6.26
CA GLN A 72 5.12 -14.49 -6.91
C GLN A 72 5.79 -14.28 -8.27
N SER A 73 5.25 -13.44 -9.16
CA SER A 73 5.81 -13.24 -10.50
C SER A 73 5.61 -11.84 -11.07
N GLU A 74 6.48 -11.45 -12.01
CA GLU A 74 6.35 -10.23 -12.81
C GLU A 74 5.04 -10.20 -13.62
N GLU A 75 4.62 -11.36 -14.11
CA GLU A 75 3.36 -11.50 -14.84
C GLU A 75 2.16 -11.23 -13.92
N GLU A 76 2.16 -11.79 -12.70
CA GLU A 76 1.11 -11.54 -11.71
C GLU A 76 1.07 -10.06 -11.32
N ARG A 77 2.24 -9.42 -11.19
CA ARG A 77 2.38 -8.00 -10.90
C ARG A 77 1.75 -7.11 -11.98
N ARG A 78 2.06 -7.38 -13.25
CA ARG A 78 1.46 -6.67 -14.40
C ARG A 78 -0.04 -6.89 -14.50
N ASN A 79 -0.48 -8.14 -14.32
CA ASN A 79 -1.90 -8.49 -14.30
C ASN A 79 -2.64 -7.77 -13.16
N ALA A 80 -2.06 -7.73 -11.96
CA ALA A 80 -2.64 -7.03 -10.82
C ALA A 80 -2.75 -5.52 -11.07
N LEU A 81 -1.76 -4.90 -11.72
CA LEU A 81 -1.81 -3.48 -12.07
C LEU A 81 -2.91 -3.20 -13.11
N SER A 82 -3.02 -4.06 -14.13
CA SER A 82 -4.10 -3.99 -15.13
C SER A 82 -5.49 -4.12 -14.47
N VAL A 83 -5.64 -5.08 -13.56
CA VAL A 83 -6.87 -5.24 -12.76
C VAL A 83 -7.18 -3.98 -11.95
N ALA A 84 -6.18 -3.37 -11.30
CA ALA A 84 -6.39 -2.16 -10.51
C ALA A 84 -6.89 -0.98 -11.37
N VAL A 85 -6.29 -0.77 -12.55
CA VAL A 85 -6.71 0.28 -13.48
C VAL A 85 -8.13 0.01 -14.01
N LYS A 86 -8.43 -1.23 -14.44
CA LYS A 86 -9.76 -1.60 -14.92
C LYS A 86 -10.83 -1.42 -13.84
N THR A 87 -10.53 -1.83 -12.61
CA THR A 87 -11.44 -1.69 -11.46
C THR A 87 -11.76 -0.22 -11.19
N PHE A 88 -10.76 0.66 -11.25
CA PHE A 88 -10.97 2.09 -11.07
C PHE A 88 -11.76 2.73 -12.23
N GLN A 89 -11.52 2.31 -13.47
CA GLN A 89 -12.28 2.78 -14.62
C GLN A 89 -13.76 2.33 -14.54
N GLN A 90 -14.02 1.08 -14.14
CA GLN A 90 -15.37 0.58 -13.89
C GLN A 90 -16.07 1.42 -12.80
N MET A 91 -15.35 1.74 -11.73
CA MET A 91 -15.85 2.59 -10.65
C MET A 91 -16.23 4.00 -11.15
N LYS A 92 -15.35 4.68 -11.90
CA LYS A 92 -15.64 6.02 -12.47
C LYS A 92 -16.74 6.01 -13.53
N SER A 93 -16.90 4.90 -14.25
CA SER A 93 -17.92 4.77 -15.29
C SER A 93 -19.28 4.32 -14.74
N SER A 94 -19.33 3.88 -13.48
CA SER A 94 -20.58 3.51 -12.83
C SER A 94 -21.44 4.77 -12.62
N LYS A 95 -22.73 4.68 -12.98
CA LYS A 95 -23.71 5.75 -12.74
C LYS A 95 -24.29 5.72 -11.33
N ASP A 96 -23.83 4.80 -10.49
CA ASP A 96 -24.37 4.55 -9.16
C ASP A 96 -23.51 5.26 -8.12
N ASP A 97 -24.12 6.18 -7.36
CA ASP A 97 -23.44 6.94 -6.30
C ASP A 97 -22.80 6.04 -5.24
N SER A 98 -23.33 4.82 -5.04
CA SER A 98 -22.78 3.86 -4.07
C SER A 98 -21.46 3.23 -4.51
N SER A 99 -21.05 3.46 -5.76
CA SER A 99 -19.83 2.96 -6.37
C SER A 99 -18.88 4.10 -6.74
N SER A 100 -19.09 5.32 -6.22
CA SER A 100 -18.15 6.42 -6.48
C SER A 100 -16.79 6.18 -5.80
N PRO A 101 -15.69 6.66 -6.41
CA PRO A 101 -14.39 6.70 -5.75
C PRO A 101 -14.42 7.47 -4.44
N ASP A 102 -13.62 6.99 -3.48
CA ASP A 102 -13.43 7.63 -2.19
C ASP A 102 -11.92 7.79 -1.86
N ALA A 103 -11.62 8.36 -0.70
CA ALA A 103 -10.24 8.57 -0.25
C ALA A 103 -9.46 7.24 -0.10
N VAL A 104 -10.16 6.15 0.24
CA VAL A 104 -9.58 4.81 0.35
C VAL A 104 -9.24 4.24 -1.03
N THR A 105 -10.04 4.54 -2.04
CA THR A 105 -9.85 4.16 -3.45
C THR A 105 -8.52 4.71 -3.96
N TYR A 106 -8.32 6.03 -3.86
CA TYR A 106 -7.07 6.68 -4.26
C TYR A 106 -5.87 6.17 -3.46
N GLY A 107 -6.04 5.95 -2.15
CA GLY A 107 -5.01 5.35 -1.31
C GLY A 107 -4.61 3.93 -1.75
N ASN A 108 -5.57 3.09 -2.11
CA ASN A 108 -5.30 1.73 -2.59
C ASN A 108 -4.71 1.71 -3.99
N LEU A 109 -5.09 2.61 -4.89
CA LEU A 109 -4.47 2.76 -6.21
C LEU A 109 -3.02 3.18 -6.11
N LEU A 110 -2.71 4.20 -5.31
CA LEU A 110 -1.33 4.61 -5.06
C LEU A 110 -0.53 3.49 -4.41
N LYS A 111 -1.14 2.68 -3.53
CA LYS A 111 -0.52 1.48 -2.97
C LYS A 111 -0.24 0.42 -4.05
N CYS A 112 -1.15 0.23 -5.01
CA CYS A 112 -0.93 -0.64 -6.17
C CYS A 112 0.29 -0.15 -6.95
N VAL A 113 0.35 1.14 -7.30
CA VAL A 113 1.51 1.73 -7.99
C VAL A 113 2.79 1.57 -7.17
N ALA A 114 2.72 1.76 -5.84
CA ALA A 114 3.87 1.65 -4.96
C ALA A 114 4.45 0.24 -4.85
N ASN A 115 3.59 -0.78 -4.93
CA ASN A 115 3.99 -2.18 -4.74
C ASN A 115 4.22 -2.91 -6.07
N LEU A 116 3.51 -2.52 -7.14
CA LEU A 116 3.48 -3.24 -8.41
C LEU A 116 4.40 -2.62 -9.46
N MET A 117 4.91 -1.40 -9.27
CA MET A 117 5.82 -0.76 -10.21
C MET A 117 7.19 -0.54 -9.59
N GLU A 118 8.25 -0.82 -10.36
CA GLU A 118 9.60 -0.44 -9.97
C GLU A 118 9.73 1.08 -9.85
N PRO A 119 10.60 1.58 -8.94
CA PRO A 119 10.97 2.99 -8.91
C PRO A 119 11.46 3.47 -10.28
N GLY A 120 10.87 4.53 -10.83
CA GLY A 120 11.22 5.04 -12.15
C GLY A 120 10.27 6.15 -12.62
N SER A 121 10.55 6.74 -13.79
CA SER A 121 9.76 7.87 -14.32
C SER A 121 8.28 7.51 -14.49
N ARG A 122 7.99 6.37 -15.12
CA ARG A 122 6.62 5.88 -15.35
C ARG A 122 5.80 5.74 -14.07
N ARG A 123 6.43 5.24 -13.00
CA ARG A 123 5.80 5.12 -11.68
C ARG A 123 5.50 6.50 -11.10
N ASN A 124 6.44 7.43 -11.21
CA ASN A 124 6.29 8.79 -10.69
C ASN A 124 5.18 9.53 -11.44
N GLU A 125 5.14 9.43 -12.76
CA GLU A 125 4.11 10.04 -13.62
C GLU A 125 2.72 9.50 -13.29
N MET A 126 2.57 8.18 -13.22
CA MET A 126 1.30 7.54 -12.87
C MET A 126 0.85 7.93 -11.46
N ALA A 127 1.74 7.89 -10.47
CA ALA A 127 1.43 8.28 -9.11
C ALA A 127 1.07 9.77 -8.99
N SER A 128 1.79 10.64 -9.70
CA SER A 128 1.53 12.08 -9.74
C SER A 128 0.16 12.36 -10.36
N SER A 129 -0.16 11.73 -11.49
CA SER A 129 -1.47 11.87 -12.15
C SER A 129 -2.62 11.42 -11.24
N LEU A 130 -2.49 10.27 -10.57
CA LEU A 130 -3.48 9.80 -9.61
C LEU A 130 -3.63 10.73 -8.41
N PHE A 131 -2.53 11.28 -7.91
CA PHE A 131 -2.56 12.24 -6.81
C PHE A 131 -3.23 13.55 -7.23
N SER A 132 -2.92 14.08 -8.41
CA SER A 132 -3.58 15.27 -8.95
C SER A 132 -5.09 15.06 -9.11
N ALA A 133 -5.52 13.89 -9.59
CA ALA A 133 -6.93 13.53 -9.67
C ALA A 133 -7.58 13.48 -8.27
N ALA A 134 -6.90 12.91 -7.27
CA ALA A 134 -7.38 12.91 -5.89
C ALA A 134 -7.51 14.34 -5.31
N CYS A 135 -6.59 15.25 -5.66
CA CYS A 135 -6.63 16.66 -5.26
C CYS A 135 -7.83 17.39 -5.89
N GLN A 136 -8.13 17.13 -7.17
CA GLN A 136 -9.27 17.69 -7.88
C GLN A 136 -10.60 17.19 -7.31
N ASP A 137 -10.68 15.89 -7.01
CA ASP A 137 -11.87 15.27 -6.43
C ASP A 137 -12.06 15.60 -4.94
N GLY A 138 -11.09 16.27 -4.29
CA GLY A 138 -11.15 16.55 -2.86
C GLY A 138 -11.05 15.31 -1.97
N LEU A 139 -10.41 14.24 -2.47
CA LEU A 139 -10.35 12.91 -1.86
C LEU A 139 -8.94 12.53 -1.37
N VAL A 140 -8.12 13.51 -0.99
CA VAL A 140 -6.77 13.27 -0.45
C VAL A 140 -6.86 12.84 1.01
N GLY A 141 -6.97 11.53 1.26
CA GLY A 141 -6.94 10.97 2.61
C GLY A 141 -5.53 10.73 3.16
N GLY A 142 -5.43 10.34 4.43
CA GLY A 142 -4.14 10.01 5.08
C GLY A 142 -3.38 8.88 4.37
N MET A 143 -4.07 7.87 3.85
CA MET A 143 -3.46 6.79 3.07
C MET A 143 -2.91 7.28 1.73
N CYS A 144 -3.67 8.14 1.02
CA CYS A 144 -3.26 8.74 -0.24
C CYS A 144 -1.91 9.47 -0.07
N LEU A 145 -1.82 10.31 0.96
CA LEU A 145 -0.62 11.08 1.27
C LEU A 145 0.61 10.22 1.65
N ASP A 146 0.40 9.09 2.34
CA ASP A 146 1.48 8.17 2.70
C ASP A 146 1.99 7.36 1.50
N GLU A 147 1.10 6.95 0.60
CA GLU A 147 1.46 6.13 -0.55
C GLU A 147 2.09 6.97 -1.68
N ILE A 148 1.68 8.23 -1.89
CA ILE A 148 2.35 9.11 -2.86
C ILE A 148 3.82 9.36 -2.50
N ARG A 149 4.13 9.47 -1.19
CA ARG A 149 5.50 9.57 -0.67
C ARG A 149 6.34 8.32 -0.90
N ARG A 150 5.70 7.16 -0.98
CA ARG A 150 6.38 5.91 -1.35
C ARG A 150 6.68 5.88 -2.83
N CYS A 151 5.82 6.47 -3.66
CA CYS A 151 5.97 6.49 -5.12
C CYS A 151 6.98 7.51 -5.61
N VAL A 152 6.94 8.74 -5.10
CA VAL A 152 7.69 9.87 -5.66
C VAL A 152 8.87 10.22 -4.75
N PRO A 153 10.08 10.47 -5.29
CA PRO A 153 11.23 10.86 -4.48
C PRO A 153 11.01 12.22 -3.81
N ALA A 154 11.67 12.46 -2.68
CA ALA A 154 11.54 13.71 -1.90
C ALA A 154 11.73 15.00 -2.69
N ARG A 155 12.64 15.00 -3.67
CA ARG A 155 12.88 16.14 -4.56
C ARG A 155 11.69 16.48 -5.46
N ALA A 156 10.88 15.49 -5.86
CA ALA A 156 9.76 15.67 -6.77
C ALA A 156 8.41 15.85 -6.04
N PHE A 157 8.36 15.57 -4.73
CA PHE A 157 7.14 15.69 -3.94
C PHE A 157 6.68 17.16 -3.77
N LEU A 158 7.57 18.10 -3.48
CA LEU A 158 7.18 19.52 -3.35
C LEU A 158 6.75 20.13 -4.70
N PRO A 159 7.47 19.93 -5.82
CA PRO A 159 6.99 20.35 -7.12
C PRO A 159 5.60 19.80 -7.44
N LEU A 160 5.34 18.52 -7.13
CA LEU A 160 4.01 17.93 -7.32
C LEU A 160 2.93 18.63 -6.50
N LEU A 161 3.21 18.92 -5.22
CA LEU A 161 2.27 19.67 -4.38
C LEU A 161 1.98 21.06 -4.96
N ALA A 162 3.01 21.78 -5.40
CA ALA A 162 2.87 23.09 -6.00
C ALA A 162 2.01 23.04 -7.28
N ILE A 163 2.24 22.05 -8.16
CA ILE A 163 1.43 21.84 -9.38
C ILE A 163 -0.05 21.60 -9.04
N CYS A 164 -0.35 20.93 -7.93
CA CYS A 164 -1.73 20.69 -7.49
C CYS A 164 -2.38 21.93 -6.84
N GLY A 165 -1.64 23.03 -6.66
CA GLY A 165 -2.09 24.26 -6.02
C GLY A 165 -1.85 24.30 -4.50
N TYR A 166 -0.68 23.82 -4.05
CA TYR A 166 -0.18 24.03 -2.69
C TYR A 166 0.70 25.28 -2.64
N ASP A 167 0.12 26.38 -2.14
CA ASP A 167 0.77 27.70 -2.19
C ASP A 167 1.54 28.04 -0.91
N THR A 168 1.47 27.19 0.12
CA THR A 168 2.06 27.49 1.43
C THR A 168 3.59 27.40 1.36
N PRO A 169 4.34 28.48 1.65
CA PRO A 169 5.79 28.44 1.65
C PRO A 169 6.28 27.46 2.71
N MET A 170 7.13 26.52 2.31
CA MET A 170 7.71 25.57 3.25
C MET A 170 8.75 26.29 4.11
N LYS A 171 8.57 26.28 5.44
CA LYS A 171 9.55 26.87 6.37
C LYS A 171 10.94 26.28 6.13
N GLU A 172 11.97 27.12 6.16
CA GLU A 172 13.36 26.70 5.99
C GLU A 172 13.73 25.54 6.93
N GLY A 173 14.40 24.52 6.39
CA GLY A 173 14.82 23.33 7.14
C GLY A 173 13.75 22.24 7.32
N ARG A 174 12.49 22.45 6.90
CA ARG A 174 11.49 21.36 6.86
C ARG A 174 11.81 20.37 5.74
N LYS A 175 11.60 19.08 6.04
CA LYS A 175 11.75 18.03 5.03
C LYS A 175 10.51 17.98 4.13
N PRO A 176 10.65 17.79 2.80
CA PRO A 176 9.53 17.60 1.87
C PRO A 176 8.44 16.63 2.37
N HIS A 177 8.86 15.50 2.93
CA HIS A 177 7.96 14.44 3.40
C HIS A 177 7.30 14.72 4.77
N SER A 178 7.56 15.88 5.39
CA SER A 178 7.03 16.22 6.72
C SER A 178 5.65 16.89 6.69
N VAL A 179 5.15 17.27 5.51
CA VAL A 179 3.81 17.88 5.33
C VAL A 179 2.76 16.99 6.01
N GLN A 180 1.85 17.56 6.78
CA GLN A 180 0.78 16.77 7.41
C GLN A 180 -0.54 16.97 6.67
N LEU A 181 -1.47 16.03 6.85
CA LEU A 181 -2.78 16.11 6.20
C LEU A 181 -3.52 17.40 6.56
N LYS A 182 -3.41 17.85 7.81
CA LYS A 182 -3.96 19.11 8.33
C LYS A 182 -3.37 20.38 7.69
N GLU A 183 -2.22 20.26 7.04
CA GLU A 183 -1.53 21.37 6.38
C GLU A 183 -1.91 21.46 4.89
N LEU A 184 -2.62 20.45 4.36
CA LEU A 184 -3.08 20.46 2.98
C LEU A 184 -4.26 21.43 2.79
N PRO A 185 -4.44 21.98 1.57
CA PRO A 185 -5.59 22.80 1.24
C PRO A 185 -6.91 22.10 1.59
N THR A 186 -7.84 22.83 2.21
CA THR A 186 -9.16 22.30 2.60
C THR A 186 -9.91 21.69 1.41
N LYS A 187 -9.77 22.29 0.21
CA LYS A 187 -10.33 21.77 -1.04
C LYS A 187 -9.89 20.33 -1.35
N TRP A 188 -8.67 19.92 -1.01
CA TRP A 188 -8.17 18.58 -1.29
C TRP A 188 -8.70 17.52 -0.33
N ILE A 189 -9.24 17.94 0.82
CA ILE A 189 -9.75 17.05 1.86
C ILE A 189 -11.27 17.17 2.05
N ALA A 190 -11.95 17.97 1.22
CA ALA A 190 -13.34 18.34 1.38
C ALA A 190 -14.30 17.14 1.37
N ASN A 191 -14.01 16.12 0.55
CA ASN A 191 -14.85 14.94 0.36
C ASN A 191 -14.34 13.72 1.16
N VAL A 192 -13.38 13.91 2.06
CA VAL A 192 -12.80 12.83 2.86
C VAL A 192 -13.61 12.60 4.14
N ARG A 193 -13.98 11.34 4.41
CA ARG A 193 -14.67 10.95 5.65
C ARG A 193 -13.79 11.24 6.87
N LYS A 194 -14.39 11.61 8.00
CA LYS A 194 -13.67 11.89 9.28
C LYS A 194 -12.75 10.75 9.71
N SER A 195 -13.15 9.50 9.51
CA SER A 195 -12.35 8.30 9.78
C SER A 195 -11.05 8.21 8.97
N ASP A 196 -11.03 8.80 7.78
CA ASP A 196 -9.92 8.73 6.83
C ASP A 196 -9.05 10.00 6.81
N LEU A 197 -9.49 11.03 7.54
CA LEU A 197 -8.71 12.22 7.89
C LEU A 197 -7.68 11.95 9.01
N VAL A 198 -7.69 10.76 9.61
CA VAL A 198 -6.67 10.38 10.60
C VAL A 198 -5.33 10.25 9.90
N ALA A 199 -4.33 10.97 10.40
CA ALA A 199 -2.95 10.84 9.94
C ALA A 199 -2.44 9.42 10.24
N ARG A 200 -2.49 8.54 9.23
CA ARG A 200 -1.99 7.15 9.32
C ARG A 200 -0.47 7.05 9.26
N GLN A 201 0.24 8.20 9.37
CA GLN A 201 1.65 8.38 9.07
C GLN A 201 2.46 7.17 9.55
N ARG A 202 2.85 6.31 8.59
CA ARG A 202 3.67 5.14 8.87
C ARG A 202 4.90 5.57 9.66
N ALA A 203 5.32 4.76 10.63
CA ALA A 203 6.42 5.09 11.55
C ALA A 203 7.71 5.55 10.84
N SER A 204 7.92 5.12 9.59
CA SER A 204 9.03 5.52 8.71
C SER A 204 9.04 7.01 8.33
N PHE A 205 7.89 7.70 8.36
CA PHE A 205 7.76 9.11 7.97
C PHE A 205 7.48 10.05 9.15
N LYS A 206 7.28 9.52 10.36
CA LYS A 206 7.19 10.35 11.56
C LYS A 206 8.54 11.06 11.76
N PRO A 207 8.58 12.38 12.02
CA PRO A 207 9.79 13.04 12.46
C PRO A 207 10.28 12.31 13.71
N LYS A 208 11.55 11.88 13.73
CA LYS A 208 12.13 11.25 14.92
C LYS A 208 11.97 12.23 16.09
N PRO A 209 11.44 11.80 17.24
CA PRO A 209 11.34 12.68 18.39
C PRO A 209 12.72 13.27 18.68
N ILE A 210 12.78 14.58 18.90
CA ILE A 210 14.01 15.26 19.26
C ILE A 210 14.55 14.55 20.50
N PRO A 211 15.77 13.98 20.46
CA PRO A 211 16.29 13.27 21.61
C PRO A 211 16.35 14.23 22.79
N SER A 212 15.70 13.89 23.90
CA SER A 212 15.87 14.63 25.15
C SER A 212 17.36 14.73 25.49
N ALA A 213 17.77 15.80 26.16
CA ALA A 213 19.18 16.03 26.52
C ALA A 213 19.80 14.82 27.26
N SER A 214 18.97 14.10 28.04
CA SER A 214 19.35 12.86 28.73
C SER A 214 19.65 11.70 27.76
N ASN A 215 18.82 11.52 26.72
CA ASN A 215 19.03 10.50 25.70
C ASN A 215 20.24 10.80 24.80
N LYS A 216 20.50 12.09 24.52
CA LYS A 216 21.69 12.52 23.75
C LYS A 216 22.97 12.23 24.55
N ARG A 217 22.97 12.48 25.87
CA ARG A 217 24.08 12.14 26.79
C ARG A 217 24.32 10.63 26.85
N LYS A 218 23.28 9.80 27.05
CA LYS A 218 23.42 8.32 27.08
C LYS A 218 23.96 7.76 25.76
N LYS A 219 23.46 8.24 24.63
CA LYS A 219 23.93 7.81 23.30
C LYS A 219 25.40 8.18 23.05
N ASN A 220 25.80 9.39 23.45
CA ASN A 220 27.19 9.82 23.36
C ASN A 220 28.11 9.04 24.30
N ARG A 221 27.62 8.64 25.50
CA ARG A 221 28.37 7.80 26.44
C ARG A 221 28.63 6.41 25.87
N ARG A 222 27.59 5.73 25.38
CA ARG A 222 27.73 4.41 24.71
C ARG A 222 28.68 4.45 23.51
N ARG A 223 28.59 5.49 22.67
CA ARG A 223 29.46 5.63 21.51
C ARG A 223 30.94 5.89 21.89
N ARG A 224 31.18 6.50 23.05
CA ARG A 224 32.54 6.65 23.62
C ARG A 224 33.05 5.34 24.23
N GLU A 225 32.17 4.58 24.88
CA GLU A 225 32.48 3.24 25.43
C GLU A 225 32.79 2.24 24.32
N GLU A 226 32.00 2.21 23.23
CA GLU A 226 32.24 1.37 22.05
C GLU A 226 33.54 1.73 21.31
N LYS A 227 33.90 3.02 21.23
CA LYS A 227 35.19 3.45 20.67
C LYS A 227 36.39 3.11 21.57
N ARG A 228 36.16 2.94 22.88
CA ARG A 228 37.20 2.55 23.85
C ARG A 228 37.33 1.03 23.97
N ALA A 229 36.31 0.26 23.58
CA ALA A 229 36.40 -1.18 23.51
C ALA A 229 37.36 -1.61 22.39
N LYS A 230 38.38 -2.39 22.73
CA LYS A 230 39.32 -2.95 21.74
C LYS A 230 38.55 -3.89 20.79
N PRO A 231 38.86 -3.90 19.48
CA PRO A 231 38.18 -4.80 18.54
C PRO A 231 38.39 -6.26 18.97
N ALA A 232 37.29 -6.99 19.13
CA ALA A 232 37.34 -8.40 19.48
C ALA A 232 37.87 -9.20 18.27
N ILE A 233 39.15 -9.58 18.31
CA ILE A 233 39.73 -10.51 17.35
C ILE A 233 39.07 -11.87 17.61
N ARG A 234 38.24 -12.33 16.66
CA ARG A 234 37.67 -13.68 16.72
C ARG A 234 38.80 -14.68 16.54
N ARG A 235 39.00 -15.57 17.53
CA ARG A 235 39.98 -16.66 17.43
C ARG A 235 39.54 -17.64 16.33
N PRO A 236 40.45 -18.11 15.45
CA PRO A 236 40.16 -19.19 14.52
C PRO A 236 39.84 -20.47 15.30
N GLY A 237 38.76 -21.16 14.91
CA GLY A 237 38.37 -22.44 15.51
C GLY A 237 39.45 -23.49 15.30
N SER A 238 39.81 -24.19 16.38
CA SER A 238 40.72 -25.32 16.39
C SER A 238 40.15 -26.47 15.54
N VAL A 239 40.80 -26.75 14.41
CA VAL A 239 40.64 -28.00 13.66
C VAL A 239 41.16 -29.12 14.56
N THR A 240 40.28 -30.02 14.99
CA THR A 240 40.68 -31.24 15.70
C THR A 240 40.87 -32.33 14.65
N GLU A 241 42.12 -32.58 14.27
CA GLU A 241 42.48 -33.80 13.57
C GLU A 241 42.44 -34.97 14.57
N TYR A 242 41.66 -36.01 14.26
CA TYR A 242 41.88 -37.34 14.84
C TYR A 242 42.17 -38.30 13.70
N GLY A 243 43.46 -38.58 13.54
CA GLY A 243 43.99 -39.64 12.70
C GLY A 243 43.88 -41.00 13.41
N SER A 244 43.48 -41.97 12.60
CA SER A 244 43.62 -43.43 12.69
C SER A 244 44.68 -43.99 13.66
N SER A 245 44.33 -45.04 14.41
CA SER A 245 45.14 -46.28 14.45
C SER A 245 44.39 -47.46 15.06
N SER A 246 44.55 -48.59 14.40
CA SER A 246 44.04 -49.94 14.64
C SER A 246 44.30 -50.52 16.04
N LYS A 247 43.48 -51.49 16.45
CA LYS A 247 43.94 -52.72 17.10
C LYS A 247 42.96 -53.88 16.90
N GLU A 248 43.58 -55.04 16.67
CA GLU A 248 43.05 -56.36 16.35
C GLU A 248 42.22 -56.99 17.50
N LEU A 249 41.18 -57.75 17.12
CA LEU A 249 40.98 -59.19 17.41
C LEU A 249 39.71 -59.68 16.70
#